data_AF-A0A8J3WLP1-F1
#
_entry.id   AF-A0A8J3WLP1-F1
#
_cell.length_a   1.000
_cell.length_b   1.000
_cell.length_c   1.000
_cell.angle_alpha   90.00
_cell.angle_beta   90.00
_cell.angle_gamma   90.00
#
_symmetry.space_group_name_H-M   'P 1'
#
loop_
_entity.id
_entity.type
_entity.pdbx_description
1 polymer ?
#
loop_
_entity_poly.entity_id
_entity_poly.type
_entity_poly.pdbx_seq_one_letter_code
_entity_poly.pdbx_strand_id
1 'polypeptide(L)'
;MKGSGVCAAVAALTMATACGAGDDGAGLGPEVVVTPDDGLVPVRGGEDIPAAALAAVEECDRRLRAGEYAELAASADRSTGQGPQAAAVRRVCGGTARINGGQVEEGLADLREAEAMSADLPEAVRGQLLALLYRAQVVGYAATGQEAEVSAALGDLVRLEPERAEQYAGECEAAKRPGSQVRCELSGTPEPAGTPGTPDPSATSGTPDPAESPTGSTEPEPSPDGSATGPTEPGPSPASPDGAGTGPGSGEGGD
;
A
#
# COMPACT_ATOMS: atom_id res chain seq x y z
N MET A 1 -24.23 -78.70 22.49
CA MET A 1 -25.42 -77.86 22.77
C MET A 1 -24.99 -76.42 22.47
N LYS A 2 -25.35 -75.87 21.31
CA LYS A 2 -26.49 -74.93 21.07
C LYS A 2 -26.41 -73.73 22.03
N GLY A 3 -26.32 -72.46 21.61
CA GLY A 3 -26.40 -71.82 20.29
C GLY A 3 -25.81 -70.39 20.39
N SER A 4 -25.23 -69.86 19.33
CA SER A 4 -25.87 -68.97 18.33
C SER A 4 -26.27 -67.59 18.90
N GLY A 5 -25.50 -66.57 18.50
CA GLY A 5 -25.74 -65.17 18.81
C GLY A 5 -25.12 -64.23 17.77
N VAL A 6 -25.62 -64.35 16.54
CA VAL A 6 -25.78 -63.32 15.48
C VAL A 6 -24.58 -62.45 15.09
N CYS A 7 -24.09 -62.73 13.87
CA CYS A 7 -23.29 -61.85 13.03
C CYS A 7 -23.96 -60.49 12.81
N ALA A 8 -23.26 -59.39 13.12
CA ALA A 8 -23.59 -58.09 12.54
C ALA A 8 -23.02 -58.05 11.11
N ALA A 9 -23.92 -58.00 10.15
CA ALA A 9 -23.62 -57.94 8.73
C ALA A 9 -23.08 -56.56 8.32
N VAL A 10 -22.12 -56.65 7.42
CA VAL A 10 -21.56 -55.63 6.54
C VAL A 10 -22.62 -54.66 6.00
N ALA A 11 -22.38 -53.37 6.22
CA ALA A 11 -22.80 -52.32 5.29
C ALA A 11 -21.55 -51.55 4.84
N ALA A 12 -20.90 -52.09 3.81
CA ALA A 12 -20.00 -51.33 2.98
C ALA A 12 -20.86 -50.32 2.20
N LEU A 13 -20.88 -49.06 2.67
CA LEU A 13 -21.21 -47.94 1.79
C LEU A 13 -19.95 -47.58 1.02
N THR A 14 -19.73 -48.32 -0.07
CA THR A 14 -19.02 -47.80 -1.23
C THR A 14 -20.03 -47.03 -2.09
N MET A 15 -19.56 -45.91 -2.64
CA MET A 15 -20.23 -44.94 -3.54
C MET A 15 -20.94 -43.80 -2.78
N ALA A 16 -20.63 -42.53 -3.00
CA ALA A 16 -20.10 -41.88 -4.19
C ALA A 16 -18.87 -41.01 -3.90
N THR A 17 -17.85 -41.17 -4.74
CA THR A 17 -16.96 -40.11 -5.18
C THR A 17 -17.80 -38.94 -5.74
N ALA A 18 -18.10 -37.95 -4.91
CA ALA A 18 -18.06 -36.57 -5.35
C ALA A 18 -16.63 -36.11 -5.06
N CYS A 19 -15.74 -35.75 -5.99
CA CYS A 19 -15.92 -35.23 -7.34
C CYS A 19 -16.97 -34.10 -7.42
N GLY A 20 -17.04 -33.26 -6.38
CA GLY A 20 -16.99 -31.82 -6.64
C GLY A 20 -15.50 -31.48 -6.64
N ALA A 21 -14.81 -31.16 -7.73
CA ALA A 21 -15.22 -30.30 -8.85
C ALA A 21 -15.87 -29.02 -8.32
N GLY A 22 -15.09 -28.36 -7.47
CA GLY A 22 -15.22 -26.97 -7.05
C GLY A 22 -13.85 -26.48 -6.58
N ASP A 23 -12.78 -27.00 -7.18
CA ASP A 23 -11.40 -26.51 -7.04
C ASP A 23 -11.15 -25.56 -8.21
N ASP A 24 -11.93 -24.48 -8.25
CA ASP A 24 -11.62 -23.27 -9.04
C ASP A 24 -11.57 -22.06 -8.08
N GLY A 25 -11.34 -22.31 -6.80
CA GLY A 25 -10.61 -21.39 -5.95
C GLY A 25 -9.12 -21.63 -6.17
N ALA A 26 -8.65 -21.64 -7.43
CA ALA A 26 -7.24 -21.47 -7.72
C ALA A 26 -6.85 -20.21 -6.96
N GLY A 27 -6.16 -20.41 -5.83
CA GLY A 27 -5.63 -19.31 -5.06
C GLY A 27 -4.75 -18.56 -6.03
N LEU A 28 -5.27 -17.45 -6.54
CA LEU A 28 -4.55 -16.47 -7.31
C LEU A 28 -3.62 -15.78 -6.32
N GLY A 29 -2.69 -16.55 -5.74
CA GLY A 29 -1.45 -15.97 -5.28
C GLY A 29 -0.88 -15.28 -6.51
N PRO A 30 -0.52 -14.00 -6.41
CA PRO A 30 0.02 -13.33 -7.56
C PRO A 30 1.26 -14.12 -7.99
N GLU A 31 1.33 -14.50 -9.27
CA GLU A 31 2.55 -15.08 -9.86
C GLU A 31 3.74 -14.12 -9.69
N VAL A 32 3.43 -12.85 -9.46
CA VAL A 32 4.34 -11.75 -9.17
C VAL A 32 4.41 -11.47 -7.68
N VAL A 33 5.59 -11.68 -7.10
CA VAL A 33 5.90 -11.27 -5.73
C VAL A 33 6.56 -9.91 -5.74
N VAL A 34 6.01 -8.96 -4.98
CA VAL A 34 6.58 -7.62 -4.84
C VAL A 34 7.55 -7.59 -3.65
N THR A 35 8.82 -7.27 -3.93
CA THR A 35 9.86 -7.09 -2.90
C THR A 35 10.62 -5.79 -3.12
N PRO A 36 11.21 -5.19 -2.06
CA PRO A 36 12.06 -4.01 -2.22
C PRO A 36 13.31 -4.33 -3.03
N ASP A 37 13.57 -3.53 -4.06
CA ASP A 37 14.65 -3.81 -5.03
C ASP A 37 16.05 -3.62 -4.43
N ASP A 38 16.35 -2.44 -3.89
CA ASP A 38 17.68 -2.10 -3.37
C ASP A 38 17.81 -2.14 -1.84
N GLY A 39 16.81 -2.71 -1.18
CA GLY A 39 16.70 -2.72 0.28
C GLY A 39 16.14 -1.40 0.80
N LEU A 40 15.20 -1.47 1.76
CA LEU A 40 14.55 -0.25 2.26
C LEU A 40 15.39 0.53 3.29
N VAL A 41 16.45 -0.09 3.82
CA VAL A 41 17.25 0.50 4.89
C VAL A 41 18.34 1.40 4.28
N PRO A 42 18.35 2.71 4.58
CA PRO A 42 19.38 3.60 4.05
C PRO A 42 20.77 3.20 4.54
N VAL A 43 21.73 3.10 3.61
CA VAL A 43 23.15 2.87 3.93
C VAL A 43 23.77 4.11 4.62
N ARG A 44 23.16 5.29 4.43
CA ARG A 44 23.49 6.57 5.09
C ARG A 44 22.21 7.38 5.32
N GLY A 45 22.15 8.16 6.39
CA GLY A 45 21.02 9.07 6.67
C GLY A 45 19.85 8.45 7.45
N GLY A 46 20.03 7.25 8.02
CA GLY A 46 19.03 6.64 8.91
C GLY A 46 18.93 7.30 10.30
N GLU A 47 19.87 8.20 10.63
CA GLU A 47 19.93 8.88 11.95
C GLU A 47 18.72 9.80 12.19
N ASP A 48 18.09 10.29 11.12
CA ASP A 48 16.92 11.18 11.18
C ASP A 48 15.58 10.41 11.20
N ILE A 49 15.62 9.08 11.10
CA ILE A 49 14.42 8.24 11.15
C ILE A 49 14.14 7.89 12.63
N PRO A 50 12.94 8.17 13.16
CA PRO A 50 12.55 7.74 14.50
C PRO A 50 12.73 6.23 14.67
N ALA A 51 13.28 5.80 15.80
CA ALA A 51 13.66 4.41 16.04
C ALA A 51 12.53 3.40 15.76
N ALA A 52 11.29 3.75 16.08
CA ALA A 52 10.12 2.89 15.81
C ALA A 52 9.85 2.74 14.29
N ALA A 53 10.03 3.80 13.52
CA ALA A 53 9.88 3.76 12.07
C ALA A 53 11.04 3.00 11.41
N LEU A 54 12.28 3.21 11.87
CA LEU A 54 13.43 2.46 11.39
C LEU A 54 13.26 0.95 11.64
N ALA A 55 12.85 0.57 12.86
CA ALA A 55 12.57 -0.83 13.18
C ALA A 55 11.46 -1.44 12.31
N ALA A 56 10.43 -0.65 11.97
CA ALA A 56 9.37 -1.09 11.05
C ALA A 56 9.91 -1.28 9.62
N VAL A 57 10.80 -0.40 9.14
CA VAL A 57 11.45 -0.53 7.82
C VAL A 57 12.34 -1.77 7.75
N GLU A 58 13.16 -2.00 8.78
CA GLU A 58 14.03 -3.18 8.88
C GLU A 58 13.23 -4.49 8.94
N GLU A 59 12.15 -4.52 9.75
CA GLU A 59 11.25 -5.67 9.82
C GLU A 59 10.62 -5.94 8.45
N CYS A 60 10.14 -4.89 7.79
CA CYS A 60 9.51 -4.97 6.48
C CYS A 60 10.44 -5.55 5.41
N ASP A 61 11.64 -4.97 5.25
CA ASP A 61 12.61 -5.43 4.26
C ASP A 61 12.98 -6.90 4.47
N ARG A 62 13.33 -7.25 5.71
CA ARG A 62 13.72 -8.61 6.07
C ARG A 62 12.59 -9.60 5.79
N ARG A 63 11.37 -9.33 6.23
CA ARG A 63 10.25 -10.28 6.13
C ARG A 63 9.72 -10.43 4.70
N LEU A 64 9.64 -9.33 3.93
CA LEU A 64 9.24 -9.41 2.52
C LEU A 64 10.25 -10.24 1.72
N ARG A 65 11.55 -10.06 1.96
CA ARG A 65 12.60 -10.85 1.28
C ARG A 65 12.63 -12.30 1.72
N ALA A 66 12.29 -12.59 2.98
CA ALA A 66 12.21 -13.95 3.51
C ALA A 66 10.92 -14.69 3.09
N GLY A 67 9.95 -14.01 2.47
CA GLY A 67 8.65 -14.59 2.15
C GLY A 67 7.72 -14.78 3.36
N GLU A 68 8.00 -14.11 4.48
CA GLU A 68 7.24 -14.22 5.74
C GLU A 68 5.99 -13.33 5.74
N TYR A 69 5.17 -13.40 4.68
CA TYR A 69 4.09 -12.44 4.44
C TYR A 69 2.99 -12.48 5.51
N ALA A 70 2.57 -13.67 5.93
CA ALA A 70 1.52 -13.82 6.93
C ALA A 70 1.94 -13.23 8.30
N GLU A 71 3.21 -13.41 8.68
CA GLU A 71 3.73 -12.86 9.92
C GLU A 71 3.89 -11.34 9.86
N LEU A 72 4.32 -10.80 8.72
CA LEU A 72 4.42 -9.35 8.50
C LEU A 72 3.04 -8.67 8.52
N ALA A 73 2.04 -9.26 7.86
CA ALA A 73 0.67 -8.75 7.90
C ALA A 73 0.12 -8.77 9.35
N ALA A 74 0.30 -9.87 10.08
CA ALA A 74 -0.15 -9.97 11.47
C ALA A 74 0.64 -9.06 12.44
N SER A 75 1.89 -8.70 12.15
CA SER A 75 2.64 -7.73 12.96
C SER A 75 2.19 -6.30 12.68
N ALA A 76 1.85 -5.97 11.43
CA ALA A 76 1.26 -4.68 11.07
C ALA A 76 -0.03 -4.40 11.86
N ASP A 77 -0.94 -5.39 11.96
CA ASP A 77 -2.23 -5.24 12.66
C ASP A 77 -2.10 -4.99 14.17
N ARG A 78 -1.04 -5.52 14.79
CA ARG A 78 -0.82 -5.41 16.25
C ARG A 78 -0.19 -4.09 16.67
N SER A 79 0.22 -3.28 15.71
CA SER A 79 1.10 -2.14 15.96
C SER A 79 0.32 -0.89 16.35
N THR A 80 -0.15 -0.87 17.58
CA THR A 80 -0.76 0.31 18.21
C THR A 80 0.30 1.15 18.94
N GLY A 81 0.17 2.47 18.90
CA GLY A 81 0.99 3.38 19.72
C GLY A 81 2.44 3.62 19.27
N GLN A 82 2.82 3.27 18.04
CA GLN A 82 4.22 3.40 17.56
C GLN A 82 4.57 4.73 16.88
N GLY A 83 3.66 5.72 16.93
CA GLY A 83 3.79 7.01 16.25
C GLY A 83 3.39 6.94 14.76
N PRO A 84 3.11 8.09 14.14
CA PRO A 84 2.52 8.16 12.79
C PRO A 84 3.42 7.55 11.72
N GLN A 85 4.74 7.81 11.78
CA GLN A 85 5.66 7.31 10.76
C GLN A 85 5.79 5.78 10.77
N ALA A 86 5.88 5.16 11.96
CA ALA A 86 5.93 3.71 12.07
C ALA A 86 4.62 3.06 11.61
N ALA A 87 3.48 3.69 11.93
CA ALA A 87 2.17 3.23 11.46
C ALA A 87 2.07 3.28 9.93
N ALA A 88 2.50 4.38 9.30
CA ALA A 88 2.53 4.52 7.84
C ALA A 88 3.40 3.44 7.18
N VAL A 89 4.64 3.24 7.67
CA VAL A 89 5.55 2.17 7.19
C VAL A 89 4.89 0.79 7.30
N ARG A 90 4.34 0.47 8.47
CA ARG A 90 3.69 -0.83 8.69
C ARG A 90 2.47 -1.04 7.80
N ARG A 91 1.75 0.02 7.47
CA ARG A 91 0.61 -0.06 6.56
C ARG A 91 1.04 -0.38 5.13
N VAL A 92 2.10 0.26 4.62
CA VAL A 92 2.72 -0.11 3.32
C VAL A 92 3.13 -1.58 3.32
N CYS A 93 3.85 -1.99 4.35
CA CYS A 93 4.45 -3.32 4.43
C CYS A 93 3.42 -4.43 4.65
N GLY A 94 2.42 -4.18 5.51
CA GLY A 94 1.29 -5.08 5.74
C GLY A 94 0.45 -5.24 4.48
N GLY A 95 0.10 -4.16 3.80
CA GLY A 95 -0.64 -4.20 2.54
C GLY A 95 0.10 -4.96 1.45
N THR A 96 1.39 -4.70 1.28
CA THR A 96 2.26 -5.44 0.33
C THR A 96 2.32 -6.92 0.67
N ALA A 97 2.51 -7.26 1.96
CA ALA A 97 2.55 -8.65 2.41
C ALA A 97 1.22 -9.37 2.16
N ARG A 98 0.08 -8.71 2.41
CA ARG A 98 -1.24 -9.28 2.11
C ARG A 98 -1.41 -9.57 0.63
N ILE A 99 -1.02 -8.65 -0.26
CA ILE A 99 -1.06 -8.87 -1.71
C ILE A 99 -0.19 -10.07 -2.10
N ASN A 100 1.07 -10.13 -1.64
CA ASN A 100 1.96 -11.27 -1.88
C ASN A 100 1.40 -12.59 -1.31
N GLY A 101 0.64 -12.53 -0.23
CA GLY A 101 -0.05 -13.66 0.40
C GLY A 101 -1.41 -14.00 -0.21
N GLY A 102 -1.83 -13.34 -1.29
CA GLY A 102 -3.10 -13.57 -1.98
C GLY A 102 -4.33 -12.91 -1.35
N GLN A 103 -4.17 -12.14 -0.27
CA GLN A 103 -5.22 -11.31 0.36
C GLN A 103 -5.29 -9.96 -0.35
N VAL A 104 -5.63 -9.99 -1.64
CA VAL A 104 -5.44 -8.83 -2.53
C VAL A 104 -6.33 -7.64 -2.14
N GLU A 105 -7.61 -7.87 -1.83
CA GLU A 105 -8.56 -6.80 -1.50
C GLU A 105 -8.19 -6.12 -0.17
N GLU A 106 -7.88 -6.90 0.87
CA GLU A 106 -7.41 -6.38 2.15
C GLU A 106 -6.09 -5.63 2.00
N GLY A 107 -5.17 -6.17 1.20
CA GLY A 107 -3.91 -5.52 0.88
C GLY A 107 -4.10 -4.17 0.18
N LEU A 108 -4.98 -4.09 -0.82
CA LEU A 108 -5.30 -2.83 -1.50
C LEU A 108 -6.00 -1.81 -0.59
N ALA A 109 -6.83 -2.27 0.36
CA ALA A 109 -7.40 -1.38 1.37
C ALA A 109 -6.29 -0.79 2.27
N ASP A 110 -5.36 -1.62 2.74
CA ASP A 110 -4.21 -1.16 3.51
C ASP A 110 -3.34 -0.17 2.72
N LEU A 111 -3.02 -0.47 1.47
CA LEU A 111 -2.16 0.42 0.66
C LEU A 111 -2.81 1.78 0.38
N ARG A 112 -4.14 1.86 0.21
CA ARG A 112 -4.84 3.16 0.08
C ARG A 112 -4.79 3.97 1.37
N GLU A 113 -4.87 3.31 2.52
CA GLU A 113 -4.66 3.97 3.81
C GLU A 113 -3.22 4.47 3.95
N ALA A 114 -2.23 3.65 3.56
CA ALA A 114 -0.82 4.06 3.55
C ALA A 114 -0.55 5.26 2.63
N GLU A 115 -1.19 5.31 1.46
CA GLU A 115 -1.08 6.43 0.52
C GLU A 115 -1.64 7.73 1.12
N ALA A 116 -2.78 7.66 1.82
CA ALA A 116 -3.32 8.79 2.56
C ALA A 116 -2.39 9.27 3.69
N MET A 117 -1.57 8.37 4.23
CA MET A 117 -0.53 8.64 5.24
C MET A 117 0.85 8.93 4.63
N SER A 118 0.98 9.10 3.31
CA SER A 118 2.29 9.22 2.64
C SER A 118 3.15 10.37 3.16
N ALA A 119 2.52 11.46 3.62
CA ALA A 119 3.21 12.58 4.26
C ALA A 119 3.88 12.20 5.59
N ASP A 120 3.40 11.17 6.26
CA ASP A 120 3.96 10.64 7.51
C ASP A 120 5.10 9.64 7.26
N LEU A 121 5.31 9.17 6.02
CA LEU A 121 6.44 8.28 5.74
C LEU A 121 7.77 9.00 6.03
N PRO A 122 8.77 8.31 6.63
CA PRO A 122 10.05 8.95 6.93
C PRO A 122 10.71 9.44 5.64
N GLU A 123 11.10 10.72 5.61
CA GLU A 123 11.56 11.40 4.40
C GLU A 123 12.72 10.66 3.72
N ALA A 124 13.68 10.17 4.51
CA ALA A 124 14.87 9.46 4.02
C ALA A 124 14.58 8.17 3.23
N VAL A 125 13.41 7.54 3.44
CA VAL A 125 12.99 6.30 2.76
C VAL A 125 11.65 6.44 2.03
N ARG A 126 11.10 7.66 1.96
CA ARG A 126 9.75 7.90 1.44
C ARG A 126 9.63 7.46 -0.01
N GLY A 127 10.64 7.76 -0.84
CA GLY A 127 10.64 7.33 -2.25
C GLY A 127 10.56 5.81 -2.38
N GLN A 128 11.41 5.08 -1.67
CA GLN A 128 11.45 3.62 -1.72
C GLN A 128 10.15 2.98 -1.21
N LEU A 129 9.55 3.54 -0.15
CA LEU A 129 8.27 3.06 0.38
C LEU A 129 7.09 3.36 -0.56
N LEU A 130 7.10 4.52 -1.23
CA LEU A 130 6.10 4.84 -2.25
C LEU A 130 6.25 3.94 -3.49
N ALA A 131 7.48 3.68 -3.94
CA ALA A 131 7.74 2.73 -5.03
C ALA A 131 7.20 1.34 -4.68
N LEU A 132 7.49 0.84 -3.47
CA LEU A 132 6.96 -0.44 -2.99
C LEU A 132 5.42 -0.45 -2.96
N LEU A 133 4.81 0.62 -2.42
CA LEU A 133 3.35 0.78 -2.37
C LEU A 133 2.74 0.73 -3.77
N TYR A 134 3.24 1.54 -4.72
CA TYR A 134 2.65 1.63 -6.05
C TYR A 134 2.88 0.36 -6.86
N ARG A 135 4.04 -0.32 -6.73
CA ARG A 135 4.26 -1.64 -7.33
C ARG A 135 3.24 -2.67 -6.82
N ALA A 136 3.02 -2.70 -5.50
CA ALA A 136 2.05 -3.61 -4.90
C ALA A 136 0.61 -3.28 -5.33
N GLN A 137 0.24 -2.00 -5.44
CA GLN A 137 -1.04 -1.57 -5.99
C GLN A 137 -1.21 -2.03 -7.45
N VAL A 138 -0.20 -1.85 -8.31
CA VAL A 138 -0.23 -2.29 -9.72
C VAL A 138 -0.52 -3.80 -9.80
N VAL A 139 0.20 -4.61 -9.04
CA VAL A 139 -0.02 -6.07 -8.98
C VAL A 139 -1.43 -6.38 -8.49
N GLY A 140 -1.88 -5.76 -7.40
CA GLY A 140 -3.20 -6.01 -6.83
C GLY A 140 -4.36 -5.58 -7.75
N TYR A 141 -4.27 -4.40 -8.36
CA TYR A 141 -5.28 -3.90 -9.29
C TYR A 141 -5.32 -4.72 -10.59
N ALA A 142 -4.17 -5.15 -11.12
CA ALA A 142 -4.10 -6.03 -12.28
C ALA A 142 -4.71 -7.41 -12.00
N ALA A 143 -4.41 -7.97 -10.82
CA ALA A 143 -4.99 -9.22 -10.35
C ALA A 143 -6.51 -9.12 -10.11
N THR A 144 -7.03 -7.92 -9.83
CA THR A 144 -8.46 -7.70 -9.58
C THR A 144 -9.26 -7.22 -10.79
N GLY A 145 -8.60 -6.79 -11.87
CA GLY A 145 -9.25 -6.32 -13.09
C GLY A 145 -9.56 -4.81 -13.09
N GLN A 146 -8.94 -4.03 -12.21
CA GLN A 146 -9.21 -2.61 -12.00
C GLN A 146 -8.33 -1.74 -12.90
N GLU A 147 -8.71 -1.60 -14.18
CA GLU A 147 -7.87 -0.98 -15.23
C GLU A 147 -7.52 0.49 -14.96
N ALA A 148 -8.49 1.30 -14.51
CA ALA A 148 -8.25 2.72 -14.27
C ALA A 148 -7.25 2.93 -13.13
N GLU A 149 -7.36 2.10 -12.09
CA GLU A 149 -6.52 2.09 -10.91
C GLU A 149 -5.12 1.56 -11.24
N VAL A 150 -4.99 0.53 -12.09
CA VAL A 150 -3.69 0.11 -12.66
C VAL A 150 -3.01 1.25 -13.38
N SER A 151 -3.72 1.95 -14.27
CA SER A 151 -3.14 3.05 -15.05
C SER A 151 -2.69 4.20 -14.16
N ALA A 152 -3.44 4.52 -13.10
CA ALA A 152 -3.06 5.54 -12.14
C ALA A 152 -1.80 5.14 -11.37
N ALA A 153 -1.77 3.94 -10.78
CA ALA A 153 -0.65 3.45 -10.00
C ALA A 153 0.62 3.29 -10.85
N LEU A 154 0.51 2.78 -12.08
CA LEU A 154 1.64 2.75 -13.04
C LEU A 154 2.16 4.16 -13.34
N GLY A 155 1.26 5.13 -13.55
CA GLY A 155 1.63 6.51 -13.83
C GLY A 155 2.39 7.18 -12.68
N ASP A 156 1.99 6.92 -11.44
CA ASP A 156 2.70 7.45 -10.26
C ASP A 156 4.04 6.74 -10.02
N LEU A 157 4.09 5.42 -10.21
CA LEU A 157 5.32 4.65 -10.10
C LEU A 157 6.37 5.05 -11.15
N VAL A 158 5.95 5.27 -12.40
CA VAL A 158 6.85 5.70 -13.49
C VAL A 158 7.33 7.15 -13.30
N ARG A 159 6.52 7.99 -12.66
CA ARG A 159 6.96 9.35 -12.29
C ARG A 159 8.06 9.30 -11.24
N LEU A 160 8.04 8.30 -10.37
CA LEU A 160 9.00 8.08 -9.31
C LEU A 160 10.30 7.44 -9.83
N GLU A 161 10.18 6.42 -10.69
CA GLU A 161 11.30 5.63 -11.21
C GLU A 161 11.14 5.42 -12.75
N PRO A 162 11.36 6.48 -13.55
CA PRO A 162 11.12 6.44 -15.00
C PRO A 162 11.99 5.41 -15.74
N GLU A 163 13.19 5.14 -15.24
CA GLU A 163 14.13 4.17 -15.80
C GLU A 163 13.66 2.71 -15.67
N ARG A 164 12.62 2.45 -14.85
CA ARG A 164 12.08 1.11 -14.59
C ARG A 164 10.68 0.90 -15.19
N ALA A 165 10.20 1.86 -15.98
CA ALA A 165 8.85 1.85 -16.52
C ALA A 165 8.49 0.56 -17.27
N GLU A 166 9.38 0.05 -18.12
CA GLU A 166 9.16 -1.21 -18.86
C GLU A 166 9.09 -2.42 -17.94
N GLN A 167 9.88 -2.45 -16.86
CA GLN A 167 9.84 -3.51 -15.86
C GLN A 167 8.46 -3.54 -15.18
N TYR A 168 7.92 -2.39 -14.81
CA TYR A 168 6.63 -2.28 -14.13
C TYR A 168 5.45 -2.67 -15.03
N ALA A 169 5.50 -2.32 -16.31
CA ALA A 169 4.54 -2.82 -17.29
C ALA A 169 4.57 -4.37 -17.37
N GLY A 170 5.77 -4.96 -17.37
CA GLY A 170 5.95 -6.42 -17.33
C GLY A 170 5.39 -7.08 -16.07
N GLU A 171 5.65 -6.51 -14.89
CA GLU A 171 5.08 -6.98 -13.60
C GLU A 171 3.55 -6.92 -13.62
N CYS A 172 2.98 -5.84 -14.16
CA CYS A 172 1.55 -5.70 -14.31
C CYS A 172 0.94 -6.75 -15.24
N GLU A 173 1.54 -7.00 -16.42
CA GLU A 173 1.08 -8.01 -17.36
C GLU A 173 1.09 -9.41 -16.74
N ALA A 174 2.14 -9.75 -16.00
CA ALA A 174 2.25 -11.03 -15.30
C ALA A 174 1.25 -11.17 -14.13
N ALA A 175 0.82 -10.06 -13.52
CA ALA A 175 -0.17 -10.06 -12.45
C ALA A 175 -1.62 -10.17 -12.94
N LYS A 176 -1.88 -10.00 -14.23
CA LYS A 176 -3.26 -10.04 -14.77
C LYS A 176 -3.91 -11.40 -14.54
N ARG A 177 -5.20 -11.37 -14.20
CA ARG A 177 -6.04 -12.57 -14.27
C ARG A 177 -6.12 -13.11 -15.71
N PRO A 178 -6.11 -14.43 -15.91
CA PRO A 178 -6.38 -15.03 -17.22
C PRO A 178 -7.71 -14.52 -17.80
N GLY A 179 -7.67 -14.04 -19.04
CA GLY A 179 -8.84 -13.46 -19.71
C GLY A 179 -9.19 -12.02 -19.30
N SER A 180 -8.39 -11.39 -18.42
CA SER A 180 -8.54 -9.97 -18.09
C SER A 180 -8.28 -9.08 -19.31
N GLN A 181 -9.05 -7.99 -19.41
CA GLN A 181 -8.87 -6.96 -20.44
C GLN A 181 -8.09 -5.75 -19.94
N VAL A 182 -7.62 -5.77 -18.69
CA VAL A 182 -6.77 -4.71 -18.11
C VAL A 182 -5.61 -4.43 -19.06
N ARG A 183 -5.29 -3.16 -19.28
CA ARG A 183 -4.11 -2.74 -20.04
C ARG A 183 -3.02 -2.35 -19.06
N CYS A 184 -1.83 -2.92 -19.22
CA CYS A 184 -0.65 -2.56 -18.43
C CYS A 184 0.35 -1.73 -19.24
N GLU A 185 -0.14 -1.13 -20.33
CA GLU A 185 0.67 -0.25 -21.16
C GLU A 185 0.88 1.06 -20.42
N LEU A 186 2.12 1.54 -20.45
CA LEU A 186 2.44 2.89 -20.02
C LEU A 186 1.66 3.84 -20.92
N SER A 187 0.75 4.62 -20.35
CA SER A 187 0.07 5.66 -21.12
C SER A 187 1.14 6.64 -21.62
N GLY A 188 1.47 6.51 -22.90
CA GLY A 188 2.46 7.32 -23.56
C GLY A 188 2.04 8.78 -23.53
N THR A 189 2.99 9.61 -23.10
CA THR A 189 3.27 10.99 -23.52
C THR A 189 2.23 11.55 -24.50
N PRO A 190 1.60 12.72 -24.21
CA PRO A 190 0.67 13.33 -25.15
C PRO A 190 1.29 13.32 -26.54
N GLU A 191 0.61 12.64 -27.47
CA GLU A 191 0.93 12.66 -28.89
C GLU A 191 1.25 14.12 -29.23
N PRO A 192 2.43 14.45 -29.80
CA PRO A 192 2.75 15.83 -30.11
C PRO A 192 1.59 16.36 -30.94
N ALA A 193 0.86 17.32 -30.37
CA ALA A 193 -0.30 17.95 -30.98
C ALA A 193 0.08 18.22 -32.43
N GLY A 194 -0.64 17.57 -33.34
CA GLY A 194 -0.29 17.51 -34.75
C GLY A 194 0.21 18.87 -35.22
N THR A 195 1.37 18.86 -35.87
CA THR A 195 2.02 20.02 -36.47
C THR A 195 0.97 21.03 -36.90
N PRO A 196 0.95 22.27 -36.33
CA PRO A 196 0.05 23.31 -36.79
C PRO A 196 0.21 23.39 -38.30
N GLY A 197 -0.88 23.12 -39.01
CA GLY A 197 -0.90 23.16 -40.46
C GLY A 197 -0.26 24.47 -40.91
N THR A 198 0.68 24.35 -41.84
CA THR A 198 1.30 25.45 -42.57
C THR A 198 0.23 26.51 -42.85
N PRO A 199 0.35 27.74 -42.33
CA PRO A 199 -0.63 28.78 -42.62
C PRO A 199 -0.65 29.04 -44.12
N ASP A 200 -1.84 28.87 -44.70
CA ASP A 200 -2.18 29.27 -46.05
C ASP A 200 -1.96 30.79 -46.20
N PRO A 201 -1.09 31.27 -47.11
CA PRO A 201 -0.84 32.68 -47.30
C PRO A 201 -1.95 33.30 -48.14
N SER A 202 -3.14 33.50 -47.57
CA SER A 202 -4.19 34.31 -48.19
C SER A 202 -5.27 34.74 -47.19
N ALA A 203 -5.07 35.88 -46.53
CA ALA A 203 -6.14 36.85 -46.26
C ALA A 203 -5.59 38.11 -45.55
N THR A 204 -5.31 39.12 -46.36
CA THR A 204 -5.83 40.49 -46.23
C THR A 204 -5.85 41.16 -44.84
N SER A 205 -4.88 42.07 -44.69
CA SER A 205 -4.96 43.44 -44.14
C SER A 205 -6.17 43.84 -43.28
N GLY A 206 -5.91 44.05 -41.99
CA GLY A 206 -6.75 44.83 -41.08
C GLY A 206 -5.87 45.59 -40.08
N THR A 207 -5.98 46.91 -40.11
CA THR A 207 -5.24 47.96 -39.39
C THR A 207 -5.20 47.81 -37.85
N PRO A 208 -4.08 48.19 -37.18
CA PRO A 208 -4.00 48.30 -35.72
C PRO A 208 -4.25 49.74 -35.22
N ASP A 209 -4.96 49.90 -34.09
CA ASP A 209 -4.88 51.07 -33.19
C ASP A 209 -5.64 50.79 -31.86
N PRO A 210 -5.49 51.57 -30.76
CA PRO A 210 -4.53 51.27 -29.69
C PRO A 210 -5.15 51.17 -28.29
N ALA A 211 -4.28 50.77 -27.34
CA ALA A 211 -4.24 51.00 -25.89
C ALA A 211 -5.49 51.49 -25.14
N GLU A 212 -5.78 50.87 -23.99
CA GLU A 212 -5.90 51.61 -22.72
C GLU A 212 -5.73 50.68 -21.50
N SER A 213 -4.96 51.17 -20.52
CA SER A 213 -4.88 50.63 -19.15
C SER A 213 -6.13 51.03 -18.36
N PRO A 214 -6.40 50.38 -17.22
CA PRO A 214 -6.58 51.23 -16.05
C PRO A 214 -5.87 50.74 -14.79
N THR A 215 -5.18 51.70 -14.20
CA THR A 215 -4.93 51.92 -12.77
C THR A 215 -6.23 51.87 -11.96
N GLY A 216 -6.18 51.31 -10.75
CA GLY A 216 -7.28 51.39 -9.80
C GLY A 216 -6.94 50.84 -8.42
N SER A 217 -6.33 51.69 -7.59
CA SER A 217 -6.15 51.49 -6.14
C SER A 217 -7.48 51.49 -5.39
N THR A 218 -7.60 50.63 -4.38
CA THR A 218 -8.46 50.92 -3.20
C THR A 218 -7.96 50.17 -1.96
N GLU A 219 -7.34 50.92 -1.04
CA GLU A 219 -7.37 50.72 0.42
C GLU A 219 -8.83 50.95 0.91
N PRO A 220 -9.33 50.34 2.01
CA PRO A 220 -8.95 50.73 3.38
C PRO A 220 -8.89 49.59 4.43
N GLU A 221 -8.16 49.84 5.53
CA GLU A 221 -8.23 49.10 6.81
C GLU A 221 -9.65 49.13 7.46
N PRO A 222 -9.95 48.21 8.40
CA PRO A 222 -9.78 48.57 9.81
C PRO A 222 -9.21 47.44 10.71
N SER A 223 -8.31 47.82 11.62
CA SER A 223 -8.05 47.11 12.88
C SER A 223 -9.27 47.17 13.82
N PRO A 224 -9.48 46.16 14.67
CA PRO A 224 -9.41 46.49 16.10
C PRO A 224 -8.68 45.46 16.97
N ASP A 225 -7.99 46.03 17.96
CA ASP A 225 -7.60 45.49 19.27
C ASP A 225 -8.52 44.38 19.81
N GLY A 226 -7.92 43.36 20.42
CA GLY A 226 -8.68 42.47 21.29
C GLY A 226 -7.97 41.22 21.78
N SER A 227 -7.28 41.38 22.91
CA SER A 227 -7.25 40.40 24.00
C SER A 227 -6.30 39.20 23.89
N ALA A 228 -5.23 39.35 24.65
CA ALA A 228 -4.49 38.26 25.29
C ALA A 228 -5.41 37.34 26.12
N THR A 229 -5.28 36.04 25.87
CA THR A 229 -5.55 34.93 26.80
C THR A 229 -4.36 33.99 26.61
N GLY A 230 -3.31 34.07 27.44
CA GLY A 230 -3.25 33.46 28.77
C GLY A 230 -2.34 32.21 28.68
N PRO A 231 -1.30 32.06 29.52
CA PRO A 231 -0.51 30.84 29.54
C PRO A 231 -1.32 29.73 30.22
N THR A 232 -1.53 28.62 29.52
CA THR A 232 -2.07 27.40 30.11
C THR A 232 -0.98 26.75 30.95
N GLU A 233 -1.13 26.84 32.27
CA GLU A 233 -0.29 26.15 33.24
C GLU A 233 -0.46 24.62 33.11
N PRO A 234 0.62 23.81 33.16
CA PRO A 234 0.53 22.36 33.18
C PRO A 234 0.01 21.90 34.55
N GLY A 235 -1.17 21.27 34.57
CA GLY A 235 -1.67 20.61 35.77
C GLY A 235 -0.82 19.40 36.18
N PRO A 236 -0.65 19.12 37.48
CA PRO A 236 0.12 17.98 37.96
C PRO A 236 -0.61 16.65 37.68
N SER A 237 0.08 15.72 37.03
CA SER A 237 -0.35 14.31 36.93
C SER A 237 -0.25 13.62 38.29
N PRO A 238 -1.32 12.97 38.79
CA PRO A 238 -1.23 12.13 39.96
C PRO A 238 -0.58 10.77 39.66
N ALA A 239 0.43 10.46 40.47
CA ALA A 239 0.95 9.18 40.94
C ALA A 239 0.60 7.89 40.16
N SER A 240 1.65 7.25 39.66
CA SER A 240 1.74 5.82 39.41
C SER A 240 1.47 5.01 40.70
N PRO A 241 0.68 3.92 40.64
CA PRO A 241 0.80 2.84 41.61
C PRO A 241 1.83 1.81 41.10
N ASP A 242 2.88 1.65 41.89
CA ASP A 242 3.74 0.47 41.93
C ASP A 242 2.89 -0.81 42.00
N GLY A 243 3.12 -1.71 41.05
CA GLY A 243 2.52 -3.04 40.99
C GLY A 243 3.59 -4.09 40.74
N ALA A 244 4.51 -4.24 41.70
CA ALA A 244 5.37 -5.41 41.80
C ALA A 244 4.51 -6.65 42.10
N GLY A 245 4.62 -7.68 41.26
CA GLY A 245 3.86 -8.92 41.38
C GLY A 245 4.58 -10.10 40.73
N THR A 246 5.68 -10.50 41.35
CA THR A 246 6.45 -11.73 41.09
C THR A 246 5.55 -12.97 41.12
N GLY A 247 5.68 -13.86 40.14
CA GLY A 247 5.16 -15.23 40.24
C GLY A 247 5.75 -16.18 39.20
N PRO A 248 6.73 -17.02 39.55
CA PRO A 248 7.07 -18.20 38.78
C PRO A 248 6.19 -19.37 39.26
N GLY A 249 5.38 -19.93 38.37
CA GLY A 249 4.60 -21.12 38.61
C GLY A 249 5.03 -22.24 37.67
N SER A 250 6.08 -22.95 38.05
CA SER A 250 6.41 -24.26 37.48
C SER A 250 5.28 -25.24 37.79
N GLY A 251 4.72 -25.86 36.75
CA GLY A 251 3.78 -26.97 36.84
C GLY A 251 4.34 -28.17 36.10
N GLU A 252 5.10 -28.98 36.83
CA GLU A 252 5.66 -30.27 36.44
C GLU A 252 4.71 -31.38 36.94
N GLY A 253 4.44 -32.39 36.11
CA GLY A 253 4.04 -33.73 36.57
C GLY A 253 2.57 -34.15 36.41
N GLY A 254 2.37 -35.30 35.76
CA GLY A 254 1.13 -36.08 35.80
C GLY A 254 1.10 -37.19 34.75
N ASP A 255 1.49 -38.40 35.19
CA ASP A 255 1.40 -39.75 34.57
C ASP A 255 0.28 -39.98 33.52
#